data_AF-A0A952JGT1-F1
#
_entry.id   AF-A0A952JGT1-F1
#
_cell.length_a   1.000
_cell.length_b   1.000
_cell.length_c   1.000
_cell.angle_alpha   90.00
_cell.angle_beta   90.00
_cell.angle_gamma   90.00
#
_symmetry.space_group_name_H-M   'P 1'
#
loop_
_entity.id
_entity.type
_entity.pdbx_description
1 polymer ?
#
loop_
_entity_poly.entity_id
_entity_poly.type
_entity_poly.pdbx_seq_one_letter_code
_entity_poly.pdbx_strand_id
1 'polypeptide(L)'
;MWTCPKCKHKFYNKNQSHSCGSYTVDNFLKGKTEKAIDLFNCFLAEYRKIGDFELHPVKTRVALLTKMRFCAINKLGKDFMDVHFVFTKPYNDNSCFLRIDNLEDRFFIHHLKVYDKADINSEVKKYMKLAYDIGNRKHIEDKKKKI
;
A
#
# COMPACT_ATOMS: atom_id res chain seq x y z
N MET A 1 -9.68 11.71 -12.94
CA MET A 1 -8.65 11.89 -11.88
C MET A 1 -8.61 13.37 -11.53
N TRP A 2 -8.62 13.73 -10.25
CA TRP A 2 -8.62 15.12 -9.76
C TRP A 2 -7.33 15.40 -8.96
N THR A 3 -6.69 16.54 -9.20
CA THR A 3 -5.48 16.95 -8.46
C THR A 3 -5.86 17.99 -7.41
N CYS A 4 -5.49 17.75 -6.15
CA CYS A 4 -5.74 18.72 -5.09
C CYS A 4 -4.92 20.00 -5.34
N PRO A 5 -5.53 21.20 -5.36
CA PRO A 5 -4.81 22.44 -5.64
C PRO A 5 -3.79 22.79 -4.54
N LYS A 6 -4.00 22.29 -3.30
CA LYS A 6 -3.16 22.55 -2.13
C LYS A 6 -1.94 21.63 -2.06
N CYS A 7 -2.14 20.31 -2.07
CA CYS A 7 -1.04 19.34 -1.90
C CYS A 7 -0.53 18.71 -3.21
N LYS A 8 -1.18 19.01 -4.35
CA LYS A 8 -0.84 18.49 -5.69
C LYS A 8 -0.92 16.96 -5.86
N HIS A 9 -1.37 16.23 -4.85
CA HIS A 9 -1.69 14.81 -5.02
C HIS A 9 -2.91 14.60 -5.90
N LYS A 10 -2.86 13.53 -6.69
CA LYS A 10 -3.97 13.07 -7.52
C LYS A 10 -4.85 12.11 -6.73
N PHE A 11 -6.15 12.19 -7.01
CA PHE A 11 -7.18 11.37 -6.42
C PHE A 11 -8.14 10.88 -7.51
N TYR A 12 -8.82 9.77 -7.24
CA TYR A 12 -9.80 9.23 -8.17
C TYR A 12 -11.08 10.07 -8.19
N ASN A 13 -11.62 10.39 -7.00
CA ASN A 13 -12.83 11.19 -6.84
C ASN A 13 -12.49 12.69 -6.71
N LYS A 14 -13.36 13.55 -7.23
CA LYS A 14 -13.30 15.01 -7.02
C LYS A 14 -13.54 15.32 -5.54
N ASN A 15 -12.76 16.26 -4.98
CA ASN A 15 -12.88 16.72 -3.59
C ASN A 15 -12.83 15.58 -2.54
N GLN A 16 -12.13 14.49 -2.84
CA GLN A 16 -11.98 13.38 -1.89
C GLN A 16 -11.39 13.88 -0.57
N SER A 17 -12.01 13.54 0.57
CA SER A 17 -11.51 13.94 1.90
C SER A 17 -10.09 13.41 2.12
N HIS A 18 -9.18 14.30 2.53
CA HIS A 18 -7.78 13.99 2.83
C HIS A 18 -7.13 15.11 3.67
N SER A 19 -6.08 14.75 4.40
CA SER A 19 -5.18 15.73 5.02
C SER A 19 -4.16 16.25 4.01
N CYS A 20 -4.13 17.57 3.78
CA CYS A 20 -3.11 18.20 2.96
C CYS A 20 -1.78 18.30 3.74
N GLY A 21 -0.66 18.09 3.04
CA GLY A 21 0.68 18.39 3.55
C GLY A 21 1.74 18.16 2.46
N SER A 22 2.89 18.80 2.58
CA SER A 22 4.03 18.67 1.66
C SER A 22 4.95 17.52 2.10
N TYR A 23 4.48 16.30 1.90
CA TYR A 23 5.27 15.10 2.22
C TYR A 23 5.93 14.57 0.95
N THR A 24 7.18 14.11 1.06
CA THR A 24 7.93 13.50 -0.04
C THR A 24 8.47 12.16 0.37
N VAL A 25 8.78 11.31 -0.62
CA VAL A 25 9.48 10.04 -0.39
C VAL A 25 10.87 10.32 0.18
N ASP A 26 11.57 11.33 -0.33
CA ASP A 26 12.91 11.71 0.17
C ASP A 26 12.90 12.03 1.67
N ASN A 27 11.89 12.77 2.14
CA ASN A 27 11.74 13.06 3.57
C ASN A 27 11.45 11.79 4.39
N PHE A 28 10.71 10.83 3.82
CA PHE A 28 10.45 9.54 4.47
C PHE A 28 11.70 8.64 4.56
N LEU A 29 12.58 8.72 3.55
CA LEU A 29 13.83 7.96 3.48
C LEU A 29 15.02 8.64 4.19
N LYS A 30 14.89 9.92 4.57
CA LYS A 30 15.96 10.66 5.23
C LYS A 30 16.43 9.98 6.51
N GLY A 31 17.74 9.73 6.59
CA GLY A 31 18.39 9.11 7.76
C GLY A 31 18.08 7.63 7.95
N LYS A 32 17.48 6.96 6.96
CA LYS A 32 17.29 5.50 6.98
C LYS A 32 18.56 4.78 6.58
N THR A 33 18.72 3.56 7.08
CA THR A 33 19.86 2.70 6.72
C THR A 33 19.75 2.26 5.27
N GLU A 34 20.89 1.95 4.66
CA GLU A 34 20.95 1.38 3.31
C GLU A 34 20.06 0.15 3.19
N LYS A 35 20.14 -0.79 4.15
CA LYS A 35 19.28 -1.98 4.20
C LYS A 35 17.78 -1.64 4.15
N ALA A 36 17.32 -0.66 4.92
CA ALA A 36 15.90 -0.30 4.94
C ALA A 36 15.46 0.38 3.63
N ILE A 37 16.32 1.21 3.04
CA ILE A 37 16.09 1.82 1.72
C ILE A 37 16.05 0.74 0.63
N ASP A 38 16.91 -0.27 0.74
CA ASP A 38 16.96 -1.42 -0.17
C ASP A 38 15.67 -2.24 -0.13
N LEU A 39 15.13 -2.50 1.06
CA LEU A 39 13.83 -3.17 1.23
C LEU A 39 12.71 -2.33 0.61
N PHE A 40 12.71 -1.03 0.85
CA PHE A 40 11.75 -0.10 0.24
C PHE A 40 11.78 -0.18 -1.28
N ASN A 41 12.97 -0.05 -1.88
CA ASN A 41 13.16 -0.09 -3.33
C ASN A 41 12.77 -1.45 -3.92
N CYS A 42 13.18 -2.55 -3.29
CA CYS A 42 12.83 -3.91 -3.72
C CYS A 42 11.31 -4.12 -3.71
N PHE A 43 10.64 -3.69 -2.66
CA PHE A 43 9.19 -3.79 -2.54
C PHE A 43 8.44 -2.99 -3.61
N LEU A 44 8.91 -1.77 -3.91
CA LEU A 44 8.35 -0.98 -5.02
C LEU A 44 8.60 -1.63 -6.37
N ALA A 45 9.81 -2.19 -6.59
CA ALA A 45 10.14 -2.88 -7.83
C ALA A 45 9.24 -4.10 -8.06
N GLU A 46 8.94 -4.89 -7.02
CA GLU A 46 8.00 -6.00 -7.13
C GLU A 46 6.58 -5.52 -7.48
N TYR A 47 6.10 -4.40 -6.89
CA TYR A 47 4.82 -3.83 -7.31
C TYR A 47 4.83 -3.30 -8.75
N ARG A 48 5.95 -2.74 -9.24
CA ARG A 48 6.07 -2.24 -10.62
C ARG A 48 5.93 -3.36 -11.64
N LYS A 49 6.30 -4.60 -11.30
CA LYS A 49 6.04 -5.79 -12.14
C LYS A 49 4.55 -6.11 -12.27
N ILE A 50 3.72 -5.67 -11.31
CA ILE A 50 2.27 -5.94 -11.29
C ILE A 50 1.51 -4.91 -12.14
N GLY A 51 1.94 -3.64 -12.09
CA GLY A 51 1.37 -2.56 -12.90
C GLY A 51 1.66 -1.17 -12.33
N ASP A 52 1.11 -0.15 -13.00
CA ASP A 52 1.30 1.25 -12.62
C ASP A 52 0.59 1.61 -11.32
N PHE A 53 1.23 2.48 -10.54
CA PHE A 53 0.71 3.06 -9.30
C PHE A 53 1.43 4.37 -8.99
N GLU A 54 0.79 5.24 -8.22
CA GLU A 54 1.38 6.46 -7.71
C GLU A 54 1.83 6.30 -6.25
N LEU A 55 2.93 6.94 -5.90
CA LEU A 55 3.33 7.09 -4.50
C LEU A 55 2.64 8.32 -3.92
N HIS A 56 2.03 8.12 -2.76
CA HIS A 56 1.28 9.13 -2.04
C HIS A 56 1.85 9.23 -0.61
N PRO A 57 3.00 9.92 -0.44
CA PRO A 57 3.55 10.20 0.88
C PRO A 57 2.57 11.04 1.70
N VAL A 58 2.39 10.65 2.95
CA VAL A 58 1.64 11.39 3.96
C VAL A 58 2.47 11.47 5.25
N LYS A 59 2.00 12.20 6.25
CA LYS A 59 2.74 12.48 7.50
C LYS A 59 3.46 11.26 8.10
N THR A 60 2.83 10.10 8.08
CA THR A 60 3.30 8.91 8.80
C THR A 60 3.67 7.73 7.92
N ARG A 61 3.43 7.78 6.61
CA ARG A 61 3.60 6.61 5.72
C ARG A 61 3.69 7.02 4.25
N VAL A 62 4.17 6.12 3.41
CA VAL A 62 4.07 6.23 1.95
C VAL A 62 2.99 5.27 1.47
N ALA A 63 1.83 5.79 1.07
CA ALA A 63 0.77 4.97 0.50
C ALA A 63 0.99 4.74 -1.00
N LEU A 64 0.62 3.56 -1.49
CA LEU A 64 0.55 3.26 -2.91
C LEU A 64 -0.91 3.42 -3.36
N LEU A 65 -1.09 4.11 -4.48
CA LEU A 65 -2.38 4.54 -5.00
C LEU A 65 -2.56 4.09 -6.45
N THR A 66 -3.71 3.50 -6.74
CA THR A 66 -4.26 3.39 -8.11
C THR A 66 -5.56 4.18 -8.18
N LYS A 67 -6.74 3.52 -8.25
CA LYS A 67 -8.03 4.20 -8.07
C LYS A 67 -8.35 4.42 -6.58
N MET A 68 -7.78 3.60 -5.70
CA MET A 68 -7.81 3.79 -4.25
C MET A 68 -6.46 3.42 -3.64
N ARG A 69 -6.18 3.89 -2.42
CA ARG A 69 -5.02 3.46 -1.65
C ARG A 69 -5.20 2.00 -1.30
N PHE A 70 -4.25 1.16 -1.68
CA PHE A 70 -4.37 -0.29 -1.56
C PHE A 70 -3.25 -0.93 -0.74
N CYS A 71 -2.18 -0.18 -0.49
CA CYS A 71 -1.04 -0.59 0.29
C CYS A 71 -0.41 0.66 0.92
N ALA A 72 0.28 0.52 2.04
CA ALA A 72 1.20 1.56 2.50
C ALA A 72 2.42 0.98 3.20
N ILE A 73 3.52 1.71 3.09
CA ILE A 73 4.75 1.50 3.84
C ILE A 73 4.68 2.40 5.06
N ASN A 74 4.36 1.81 6.21
CA ASN A 74 4.08 2.50 7.46
C ASN A 74 5.34 3.01 8.13
N LYS A 75 6.42 2.23 8.12
CA LYS A 75 7.66 2.56 8.83
C LYS A 75 8.85 1.85 8.21
N LEU A 76 9.97 2.57 8.13
CA LEU A 76 11.30 1.99 7.92
C LEU A 76 12.06 2.05 9.24
N GLY A 77 12.31 0.85 9.80
CA GLY A 77 13.17 0.63 10.96
C GLY A 77 14.65 0.62 10.58
N LYS A 78 15.51 0.17 11.48
CA LYS A 78 16.95 0.04 11.22
C LYS A 78 17.26 -1.08 10.21
N ASP A 79 16.47 -2.15 10.26
CA ASP A 79 16.71 -3.40 9.55
C ASP A 79 15.43 -4.07 9.05
N PHE A 80 14.30 -3.36 9.13
CA PHE A 80 12.98 -3.85 8.71
C PHE A 80 12.13 -2.77 8.06
N MET A 81 11.12 -3.20 7.32
CA MET A 81 10.06 -2.39 6.75
C MET A 81 8.70 -2.91 7.23
N ASP A 82 7.87 -2.03 7.77
CA ASP A 82 6.48 -2.30 8.16
C ASP A 82 5.55 -1.82 7.05
N VAL A 83 4.72 -2.72 6.55
CA VAL A 83 3.74 -2.44 5.50
C VAL A 83 2.36 -2.96 5.89
N HIS A 84 1.35 -2.48 5.18
CA HIS A 84 0.05 -3.14 5.20
C HIS A 84 -0.58 -3.19 3.81
N PHE A 85 -1.43 -4.20 3.63
CA PHE A 85 -2.33 -4.33 2.48
C PHE A 85 -3.77 -4.04 2.88
N VAL A 86 -4.54 -3.45 1.96
CA VAL A 86 -5.97 -3.19 2.14
C VAL A 86 -6.77 -4.22 1.35
N PHE A 87 -7.53 -5.04 2.06
CA PHE A 87 -8.41 -6.06 1.47
C PHE A 87 -9.88 -5.81 1.79
N THR A 88 -10.79 -6.49 1.09
CA THR A 88 -12.24 -6.42 1.33
C THR A 88 -12.78 -7.57 2.18
N LYS A 89 -11.89 -8.46 2.64
CA LYS A 89 -12.19 -9.56 3.57
C LYS A 89 -10.92 -9.91 4.36
N PRO A 90 -11.03 -10.55 5.54
CA PRO A 90 -9.88 -11.04 6.27
C PRO A 90 -9.30 -12.30 5.61
N TYR A 91 -7.97 -12.46 5.68
CA TYR A 91 -7.24 -13.66 5.27
C TYR A 91 -6.50 -14.21 6.48
N ASN A 92 -7.20 -14.97 7.32
CA ASN A 92 -6.66 -15.50 8.58
C ASN A 92 -5.72 -16.70 8.37
N ASP A 93 -5.91 -17.45 7.28
CA ASP A 93 -5.04 -18.57 6.90
C ASP A 93 -3.91 -18.03 6.01
N ASN A 94 -2.81 -17.62 6.64
CA ASN A 94 -1.65 -17.02 6.00
C ASN A 94 -0.38 -17.25 6.85
N SER A 95 0.80 -17.13 6.24
CA SER A 95 2.08 -17.22 6.98
C SER A 95 2.81 -15.87 7.12
N CYS A 96 2.24 -14.76 6.64
CA CYS A 96 2.95 -13.49 6.48
C CYS A 96 2.40 -12.32 7.32
N PHE A 97 1.13 -12.34 7.70
CA PHE A 97 0.48 -11.23 8.41
C PHE A 97 0.60 -11.36 9.93
N LEU A 98 1.03 -10.27 10.54
CA LEU A 98 1.21 -10.15 12.00
C LEU A 98 -0.09 -9.72 12.70
N ARG A 99 -0.93 -8.98 12.00
CA ARG A 99 -2.19 -8.43 12.54
C ARG A 99 -3.15 -8.10 11.41
N ILE A 100 -4.44 -8.27 11.67
CA ILE A 100 -5.52 -7.86 10.77
C ILE A 100 -6.45 -6.92 11.53
N ASP A 101 -6.57 -5.67 11.07
CA ASP A 101 -7.49 -4.69 11.63
C ASP A 101 -8.74 -4.57 10.74
N ASN A 102 -9.93 -4.51 11.33
CA ASN A 102 -11.18 -4.26 10.59
C ASN A 102 -11.51 -2.75 10.62
N LEU A 103 -11.67 -2.16 9.43
CA LEU A 103 -12.08 -0.78 9.24
C LEU A 103 -13.53 -0.74 8.74
N GLU A 104 -14.44 -0.52 9.69
CA GLU A 104 -15.88 -0.28 9.46
C GLU A 104 -16.57 -1.34 8.57
N ASP A 105 -16.21 -2.61 8.75
CA ASP A 105 -16.77 -3.77 8.01
C ASP A 105 -16.64 -3.68 6.48
N ARG A 106 -15.79 -2.78 5.99
CA ARG A 106 -15.57 -2.55 4.55
C ARG A 106 -14.19 -2.97 4.11
N PHE A 107 -13.19 -2.66 4.92
CA PHE A 107 -11.80 -2.93 4.59
C PHE A 107 -11.07 -3.58 5.75
N PHE A 108 -10.16 -4.47 5.41
CA PHE A 108 -9.33 -5.21 6.36
C PHE A 108 -7.87 -4.89 6.08
N ILE A 109 -7.19 -4.36 7.09
CA ILE A 109 -5.81 -3.91 7.02
C ILE A 109 -4.92 -5.05 7.50
N HIS A 110 -4.17 -5.65 6.58
CA HIS A 110 -3.31 -6.79 6.86
C HIS A 110 -1.87 -6.31 6.99
N HIS A 111 -1.33 -6.35 8.21
CA HIS A 111 -0.01 -5.86 8.55
C HIS A 111 1.06 -6.94 8.33
N LEU A 112 2.15 -6.57 7.68
CA LEU A 112 3.32 -7.41 7.40
C LEU A 112 4.58 -6.63 7.80
N LYS A 113 5.57 -7.33 8.32
CA LYS A 113 6.92 -6.79 8.49
C LYS A 113 7.91 -7.59 7.66
N VAL A 114 8.75 -6.88 6.92
CA VAL A 114 9.76 -7.42 6.00
C VAL A 114 11.13 -7.11 6.57
N TYR A 115 11.95 -8.10 6.83
CA TYR A 115 13.31 -8.00 7.36
C TYR A 115 14.38 -8.25 6.30
N ASP A 116 14.03 -9.00 5.26
CA ASP A 116 14.88 -9.29 4.11
C ASP A 116 14.11 -9.35 2.78
N LYS A 117 14.83 -9.45 1.67
CA LYS A 117 14.23 -9.49 0.33
C LYS A 117 13.49 -10.82 0.06
N ALA A 118 13.85 -11.90 0.76
CA ALA A 118 13.25 -13.22 0.61
C ALA A 118 11.88 -13.32 1.30
N ASP A 119 11.63 -12.50 2.32
CA ASP A 119 10.29 -12.33 2.92
C ASP A 119 9.24 -11.89 1.88
N ILE A 120 9.65 -11.22 0.80
CA ILE A 120 8.78 -10.93 -0.36
C ILE A 120 8.67 -12.20 -1.24
N ASN A 121 8.20 -13.27 -0.62
CA ASN A 121 8.06 -14.61 -1.21
C ASN A 121 6.81 -14.72 -2.11
N SER A 122 6.53 -15.92 -2.61
CA SER A 122 5.38 -16.19 -3.48
C SER A 122 4.03 -15.85 -2.83
N GLU A 123 3.87 -16.08 -1.52
CA GLU A 123 2.65 -15.76 -0.79
C GLU A 123 2.45 -14.24 -0.69
N VAL A 124 3.50 -13.51 -0.30
CA VAL A 124 3.45 -12.04 -0.25
C VAL A 124 3.15 -11.48 -1.64
N LYS A 125 3.78 -11.99 -2.71
CA LYS A 125 3.50 -11.54 -4.09
C LYS A 125 2.07 -11.81 -4.53
N LYS A 126 1.48 -12.94 -4.13
CA LYS A 126 0.05 -13.24 -4.35
C LYS A 126 -0.83 -12.17 -3.69
N TYR A 127 -0.52 -11.82 -2.44
CA TYR A 127 -1.24 -10.78 -1.70
C TYR A 127 -1.02 -9.36 -2.25
N MET A 128 0.18 -9.05 -2.74
CA MET A 128 0.47 -7.80 -3.46
C MET A 128 -0.42 -7.67 -4.69
N LYS A 129 -0.55 -8.74 -5.50
CA LYS A 129 -1.43 -8.74 -6.67
C LYS A 129 -2.89 -8.52 -6.29
N LEU A 130 -3.36 -9.20 -5.25
CA LEU A 130 -4.71 -9.04 -4.74
C LEU A 130 -4.98 -7.59 -4.27
N ALA A 131 -4.05 -7.02 -3.50
CA ALA A 131 -4.15 -5.63 -3.04
C ALA A 131 -4.26 -4.68 -4.23
N TYR A 132 -3.40 -4.87 -5.23
CA TYR A 132 -3.38 -4.07 -6.45
C TYR A 132 -4.71 -4.14 -7.22
N ASP A 133 -5.27 -5.33 -7.39
CA ASP A 133 -6.55 -5.53 -8.07
C ASP A 133 -7.73 -4.90 -7.29
N ILE A 134 -7.68 -4.95 -5.96
CA ILE A 134 -8.62 -4.21 -5.09
C ILE A 134 -8.45 -2.70 -5.25
N GLY A 135 -7.21 -2.22 -5.30
CA GLY A 135 -6.87 -0.83 -5.60
C GLY A 135 -7.48 -0.33 -6.91
N ASN A 136 -7.52 -1.20 -7.91
CA ASN A 136 -8.13 -0.94 -9.22
C ASN A 136 -9.65 -1.15 -9.25
N ARG A 137 -10.25 -1.50 -8.11
CA ARG A 137 -11.69 -1.77 -7.93
C ARG A 137 -12.22 -2.96 -8.74
N LYS A 138 -11.38 -3.91 -9.14
CA LYS A 138 -11.82 -5.10 -9.90
C LYS A 138 -12.85 -5.95 -9.14
N HIS A 139 -12.73 -6.00 -7.82
CA HIS A 139 -13.68 -6.68 -6.92
C HIS A 139 -15.13 -6.13 -6.99
N ILE A 140 -15.33 -4.89 -7.49
CA ILE A 140 -16.66 -4.30 -7.69
C ILE A 140 -17.27 -4.76 -9.02
N GLU A 141 -16.44 -4.91 -10.05
CA GLU A 141 -16.86 -5.34 -11.39
C GLU A 141 -17.33 -6.81 -11.36
N ASP A 142 -16.68 -7.65 -10.56
CA ASP A 142 -17.06 -9.06 -10.40
C ASP A 142 -18.40 -9.25 -9.67
N LYS A 143 -18.78 -8.33 -8.76
CA LYS A 143 -20.09 -8.34 -8.10
C LYS A 143 -21.22 -7.95 -9.05
N LYS A 144 -20.97 -7.03 -9.99
CA LYS A 144 -21.98 -6.60 -10.97
C LYS A 144 -22.27 -7.65 -12.05
N LYS A 145 -21.32 -8.54 -12.34
CA LYS A 145 -21.53 -9.66 -13.30
C LYS A 145 -22.31 -10.84 -12.71
N LYS A 146 -22.52 -10.86 -11.39
CA LYS A 146 -23.26 -11.92 -10.68
C LYS A 146 -24.69 -11.52 -10.32
N ILE A 147 -25.16 -10.35 -10.79
CA ILE A 147 -26.51 -9.84 -10.62
C ILE A 147 -27.18 -9.80 -11.99
#